data_AF-A0A4Q4D0J1-F1
#
_entry.id   AF-A0A4Q4D0J1-F1
#
_cell.length_a   1.000
_cell.length_b   1.000
_cell.length_c   1.000
_cell.angle_alpha   90.00
_cell.angle_beta   90.00
_cell.angle_gamma   90.00
#
_symmetry.space_group_name_H-M   'P 1'
#
loop_
_entity.id
_entity.type
_entity.pdbx_description
1 polymer ?
#
loop_
_entity_poly.entity_id
_entity_poly.type
_entity_poly.pdbx_seq_one_letter_code
_entity_poly.pdbx_strand_id
1 'polypeptide(L)'
;MADADFAFHDFIYELGGNALIAATARMNWHHVRRSIMLLAGEPTKLGPFWDEHDQILQAVATGDVAAAFALAQHHAVASGKVLSLKPLPA
;
A
#
# COMPACT_ATOMS: atom_id res chain seq x y z
N MET A 1 -4.98 -8.48 -8.14
CA MET A 1 -4.13 -7.34 -7.75
C MET A 1 -4.58 -6.72 -6.44
N ALA A 2 -5.74 -6.05 -6.35
CA ALA A 2 -6.12 -5.34 -5.12
C ALA A 2 -6.28 -6.24 -3.87
N ASP A 3 -6.73 -7.49 -4.02
CA ASP A 3 -6.84 -8.38 -2.86
C ASP A 3 -5.46 -8.87 -2.37
N ALA A 4 -4.48 -9.01 -3.27
CA ALA A 4 -3.11 -9.34 -2.91
C ALA A 4 -2.39 -8.15 -2.28
N ASP A 5 -2.62 -6.94 -2.81
CA ASP A 5 -2.16 -5.67 -2.25
C ASP A 5 -2.72 -5.48 -0.82
N PHE A 6 -4.01 -5.76 -0.61
CA PHE A 6 -4.60 -5.78 0.72
C PHE A 6 -3.92 -6.77 1.67
N ALA A 7 -3.73 -8.01 1.22
CA ALA A 7 -3.14 -9.05 2.05
C ALA A 7 -1.72 -8.69 2.51
N PHE A 8 -0.94 -8.04 1.64
CA PHE A 8 0.38 -7.51 1.99
C PHE A 8 0.27 -6.43 3.09
N HIS A 9 -0.58 -5.43 2.89
CA HIS A 9 -0.76 -4.36 3.87
C HIS A 9 -1.28 -4.87 5.21
N ASP A 10 -2.27 -5.78 5.18
CA ASP A 10 -2.85 -6.38 6.38
C ASP A 10 -1.81 -7.14 7.19
N PHE A 11 -0.95 -7.93 6.52
CA PHE A 11 0.18 -8.61 7.13
C PHE A 11 1.15 -7.65 7.84
N ILE A 12 1.52 -6.54 7.19
CA ILE A 12 2.40 -5.52 7.80
C ILE A 12 1.75 -4.89 9.04
N TYR A 13 0.44 -4.60 8.99
CA TYR A 13 -0.27 -4.04 10.15
C TYR A 13 -0.35 -5.02 11.33
N GLU A 14 -0.56 -6.31 11.06
CA GLU A 14 -0.55 -7.36 12.08
C GLU A 14 0.84 -7.52 12.72
N LEU A 15 1.91 -7.49 11.92
CA LEU A 15 3.29 -7.55 12.42
C LEU A 15 3.61 -6.40 13.39
N GLY A 16 3.01 -5.23 13.21
CA GLY A 16 3.19 -4.08 14.10
C GLY A 16 2.66 -4.30 15.52
N GLY A 17 1.92 -5.38 15.78
CA GLY A 17 1.45 -5.77 17.12
C GLY A 17 0.42 -4.81 17.74
N ASN A 18 -0.07 -3.83 16.99
CA ASN A 18 -1.05 -2.86 17.45
C ASN A 18 -2.43 -3.14 16.81
N ALA A 19 -3.29 -3.81 17.57
CA ALA A 19 -4.62 -4.21 17.11
C ALA A 19 -5.50 -3.03 16.66
N LEU A 20 -5.32 -1.83 17.24
CA LEU A 20 -6.09 -0.65 16.85
C LEU A 20 -5.69 -0.17 15.45
N ILE A 21 -4.40 -0.20 15.12
CA ILE A 21 -3.90 0.17 13.78
C ILE A 21 -4.46 -0.81 12.74
N ALA A 22 -4.33 -2.12 12.97
CA ALA A 22 -4.81 -3.13 12.04
C ALA A 22 -6.33 -3.02 11.80
N ALA A 23 -7.13 -2.91 12.86
CA ALA A 23 -8.58 -2.74 12.74
C ALA A 23 -8.98 -1.46 11.99
N THR A 24 -8.30 -0.35 12.28
CA THR A 24 -8.56 0.94 11.61
C THR A 24 -8.21 0.88 10.13
N ALA A 25 -7.08 0.26 9.77
CA ALA A 25 -6.67 0.11 8.38
C ALA A 25 -7.66 -0.75 7.58
N ARG A 26 -8.05 -1.91 8.12
CA ARG A 26 -9.09 -2.79 7.53
C ARG A 26 -10.39 -2.05 7.27
N MET A 27 -10.85 -1.25 8.24
CA MET A 27 -12.07 -0.47 8.10
C MET A 27 -12.01 0.52 6.93
N ASN A 28 -10.87 1.17 6.70
CA ASN A 28 -10.72 2.19 5.66
C ASN A 28 -10.27 1.63 4.29
N TRP A 29 -9.91 0.35 4.23
CA TRP A 29 -9.32 -0.28 3.05
C TRP A 29 -10.17 -0.16 1.77
N HIS A 30 -11.49 -0.17 1.93
CA HIS A 30 -12.43 -0.10 0.81
C HIS A 30 -12.23 1.15 -0.07
N HIS A 31 -11.71 2.25 0.48
CA HIS A 31 -11.35 3.45 -0.29
C HIS A 31 -10.13 3.21 -1.20
N VAL A 32 -9.07 2.60 -0.67
CA VAL A 32 -7.85 2.26 -1.43
C VAL A 32 -8.17 1.26 -2.53
N ARG A 33 -8.90 0.19 -2.19
CA ARG A 33 -9.37 -0.81 -3.15
C ARG A 33 -10.16 -0.18 -4.29
N ARG A 34 -11.06 0.76 -4.00
CA ARG A 34 -11.82 1.48 -5.04
C ARG A 34 -10.89 2.24 -5.98
N SER A 35 -9.92 3.00 -5.47
CA SER A 35 -8.97 3.75 -6.31
C SER A 35 -8.10 2.83 -7.17
N ILE A 36 -7.61 1.71 -6.64
CA ILE A 36 -6.85 0.72 -7.41
C ILE A 36 -7.70 0.13 -8.53
N MET A 37 -8.96 -0.22 -8.26
CA MET A 37 -9.86 -0.78 -9.29
C MET A 37 -10.15 0.22 -10.42
N LEU A 38 -10.21 1.52 -10.12
CA LEU A 38 -10.37 2.55 -11.16
C LEU A 38 -9.13 2.65 -12.08
N LEU A 39 -7.95 2.28 -11.57
CA LEU A 39 -6.70 2.25 -12.33
C LEU A 39 -6.39 0.87 -12.93
N ALA A 40 -7.27 -0.12 -12.78
CA ALA A 40 -7.02 -1.48 -13.25
C ALA A 40 -6.82 -1.59 -14.78
N GLY A 41 -7.36 -0.63 -15.55
CA GLY A 41 -7.14 -0.52 -16.99
C GLY A 41 -5.81 0.14 -17.38
N GLU A 42 -5.04 0.64 -16.42
CA GLU A 42 -3.77 1.35 -16.63
C GLU A 42 -2.62 0.68 -15.83
N PRO A 43 -2.27 -0.59 -16.11
CA PRO A 43 -1.35 -1.39 -15.29
C PRO A 43 0.06 -0.81 -15.16
N THR A 44 0.51 -0.01 -16.14
CA THR A 44 1.81 0.68 -16.07
C THR A 44 1.89 1.69 -14.92
N LYS A 45 0.75 2.25 -14.48
CA LYS A 45 0.68 3.15 -13.31
C LYS A 45 0.82 2.40 -11.98
N LEU A 46 0.58 1.08 -11.97
CA LEU A 46 0.58 0.24 -10.77
C LEU A 46 1.83 -0.67 -10.68
N GLY A 47 2.57 -0.84 -11.78
CA GLY A 47 3.74 -1.71 -11.87
C GLY A 47 4.81 -1.51 -10.80
N PRO A 48 5.21 -0.26 -10.46
CA PRO A 48 6.27 -0.01 -9.48
C PRO A 48 5.96 -0.48 -8.05
N PHE A 49 4.69 -0.70 -7.71
CA PHE A 49 4.29 -0.98 -6.32
C PHE A 49 4.74 -2.34 -5.82
N TRP A 50 4.86 -3.34 -6.70
CA TRP A 50 5.31 -4.67 -6.30
C TRP A 50 6.79 -4.70 -5.93
N ASP A 51 7.63 -3.93 -6.63
CA ASP A 51 9.04 -3.79 -6.30
C ASP A 51 9.22 -3.06 -4.96
N GLU A 52 8.37 -2.05 -4.69
CA GLU A 52 8.35 -1.35 -3.40
C GLU A 52 7.92 -2.27 -2.25
N HIS A 53 6.91 -3.12 -2.47
CA HIS A 53 6.48 -4.12 -1.47
C HIS A 53 7.58 -5.10 -1.11
N ASP A 54 8.32 -5.62 -2.09
CA ASP A 54 9.45 -6.52 -1.84
C ASP A 54 10.54 -5.81 -1.02
N GLN A 55 10.92 -4.58 -1.39
CA GLN A 55 11.91 -3.80 -0.64
C GLN A 55 11.50 -3.56 0.82
N ILE A 56 10.22 -3.23 1.06
CA ILE A 56 9.68 -3.07 2.42
C ILE A 56 9.78 -4.39 3.18
N LEU A 57 9.36 -5.50 2.56
CA LEU A 57 9.39 -6.81 3.20
C LEU A 57 10.82 -7.24 3.57
N GLN A 58 11.79 -7.02 2.70
CA GLN A 58 13.20 -7.32 2.96
C GLN A 58 13.75 -6.48 4.12
N ALA A 59 13.42 -5.19 4.18
CA ALA A 59 13.84 -4.32 5.29
C ALA A 59 13.23 -4.77 6.63
N VAL A 60 11.94 -5.15 6.62
CA VAL A 60 11.27 -5.72 7.80
C VAL A 60 11.89 -7.04 8.22
N ALA A 61 12.16 -7.95 7.26
CA ALA A 61 12.71 -9.28 7.54
C ALA A 61 14.15 -9.24 8.09
N THR A 62 14.95 -8.27 7.65
CA THR A 62 16.32 -8.06 8.15
C THR A 62 16.39 -7.23 9.44
N GLY A 63 15.26 -6.66 9.87
CA GLY A 63 15.18 -5.83 11.08
C GLY A 63 15.77 -4.42 10.89
N ASP A 64 16.00 -3.97 9.66
CA ASP A 64 16.42 -2.59 9.39
C ASP A 64 15.23 -1.62 9.52
N VAL A 65 14.99 -1.19 10.76
CA VAL A 65 13.88 -0.31 11.12
C VAL A 65 13.92 1.02 10.35
N ALA A 66 15.12 1.57 10.13
CA ALA A 66 15.26 2.86 9.46
C ALA A 66 14.89 2.75 7.98
N ALA A 67 15.38 1.71 7.29
CA ALA A 67 15.02 1.44 5.91
C ALA A 67 13.53 1.11 5.77
N ALA A 68 12.99 0.24 6.64
CA ALA A 68 11.57 -0.14 6.61
C ALA A 68 10.66 1.08 6.75
N PHE A 69 10.98 2.00 7.68
CA PHE A 69 10.24 3.25 7.85
C PHE A 69 10.31 4.14 6.61
N ALA A 70 11.51 4.39 6.08
CA ALA A 70 11.70 5.27 4.94
C ALA A 70 10.99 4.75 3.67
N LEU A 71 11.11 3.44 3.40
CA LEU A 71 10.47 2.78 2.26
C LEU A 71 8.95 2.79 2.40
N ALA A 72 8.41 2.43 3.56
CA ALA A 72 6.96 2.42 3.80
C ALA A 72 6.36 3.83 3.69
N GLN A 73 7.05 4.86 4.21
CA GLN A 73 6.61 6.24 4.09
C GLN A 73 6.62 6.71 2.63
N HIS A 74 7.70 6.42 1.89
CA HIS A 74 7.79 6.74 0.47
C HIS A 74 6.63 6.09 -0.31
N HIS A 75 6.44 4.77 -0.13
CA HIS A 75 5.38 4.01 -0.76
C HIS A 75 3.99 4.61 -0.50
N ALA A 76 3.67 4.93 0.76
CA ALA A 76 2.37 5.51 1.13
C ALA A 76 2.12 6.87 0.43
N VAL A 77 3.13 7.74 0.39
CA VAL A 77 3.01 9.06 -0.25
C VAL A 77 2.95 8.96 -1.78
N ALA A 78 3.80 8.12 -2.37
CA ALA A 78 3.83 7.90 -3.82
C ALA A 78 2.52 7.27 -4.31
N SER A 79 2.06 6.21 -3.64
CA SER A 79 0.79 5.55 -3.92
C SER A 79 -0.38 6.52 -3.77
N GLY A 80 -0.39 7.33 -2.70
CA GLY A 80 -1.43 8.36 -2.52
C GLY A 80 -1.55 9.32 -3.70
N LYS A 81 -0.42 9.74 -4.31
CA LYS A 81 -0.43 10.61 -5.50
C LYS A 81 -1.00 9.90 -6.73
N VAL A 82 -0.65 8.64 -6.94
CA VAL A 82 -1.15 7.83 -8.07
C VAL A 82 -2.64 7.52 -7.92
N LEU A 83 -3.06 7.15 -6.71
CA LEU A 83 -4.43 6.76 -6.38
C LEU A 83 -5.36 7.97 -6.17
N SER A 84 -4.81 9.17 -6.04
CA SER A 84 -5.58 10.41 -6.02
C SER A 84 -6.23 10.64 -7.40
N LEU A 85 -7.55 10.76 -7.40
CA LEU A 85 -8.31 10.95 -8.64
C LEU A 85 -7.94 12.29 -9.30
N LYS A 86 -7.67 12.26 -10.61
CA LYS A 86 -7.91 13.41 -11.48
C LYS A 86 -9.39 13.37 -11.89
N PRO A 87 -10.12 14.52 -11.93
CA PRO A 87 -11.57 14.51 -12.09
C PRO A 87 -12.00 13.77 -13.36
N LEU A 88 -13.14 13.07 -13.28
CA LEU A 88 -13.84 12.57 -14.47
C LEU A 88 -14.12 13.78 -15.39
N PRO A 89 -13.85 13.70 -16.71
CA PRO A 89 -14.32 14.71 -17.64
C PRO A 89 -15.86 14.75 -17.58
N ALA A 90 -16.40 15.97 -17.54
CA ALA A 90 -17.83 16.25 -17.57
C ALA A 90 -18.50 15.81 -18.87
#